data_AF-A0A9D2JU61-F1
#
_entry.id   AF-A0A9D2JU61-F1
#
_cell.length_a   1.000
_cell.length_b   1.000
_cell.length_c   1.000
_cell.angle_alpha   90.00
_cell.angle_beta   90.00
_cell.angle_gamma   90.00
#
_symmetry.space_group_name_H-M   'P 1'
#
loop_
_entity.id
_entity.type
_entity.pdbx_description
1 polymer ?
#
loop_
_entity_poly.entity_id
_entity_poly.type
_entity_poly.pdbx_seq_one_letter_code
_entity_poly.pdbx_strand_id
1 'polypeptide(L)'
;MRERKVTLEDFSSRAKCEKLLLEILNPLKPFYSKEGARVYMGETSAHYENDTIPMEAFARPLWGLVPFWAGGGRDRDFEELYKKGIEAGTDPENPEYWHTCRDYDQKFCEMAAIAFGILFCPERIWEPLSNQGKKNLIEWLWEINRHECCACNWQFFKIITNVAMYKLGQPYDREGLREGLEIIDSYYDRGGWYHDGNGGDKDYYNPFVMVTYGIIYARFMEQEDSDRCKRYLERAEAFGKDYIYWFSSDGSSFPYGRSMTYRFAQAAYFSVCALCGVEVFPPAVLKGIITRHLIYWLNLPIFDNAGLLTIGYGYPNLQMSESYNAPGSPYWAL
;
A
#
# COMPACT_ATOMS: atom_id res chain seq x y z
N MET A 1 -15.92 20.43 -4.60
CA MET A 1 -15.64 20.70 -3.17
C MET A 1 -16.60 19.86 -2.34
N ARG A 2 -16.13 19.03 -1.38
CA ARG A 2 -17.03 18.31 -0.47
C ARG A 2 -17.83 19.34 0.34
N GLU A 3 -19.15 19.34 0.20
CA GLU A 3 -20.03 20.33 0.84
C GLU A 3 -20.09 20.20 2.38
N ARG A 4 -19.67 19.04 2.90
CA ARG A 4 -19.73 18.70 4.32
C ARG A 4 -18.33 18.44 4.89
N LYS A 5 -18.06 19.03 6.07
CA LYS A 5 -16.87 18.72 6.88
C LYS A 5 -16.94 17.33 7.50
N VAL A 6 -15.84 16.59 7.43
CA VAL A 6 -15.68 15.30 8.09
C VAL A 6 -15.40 15.52 9.58
N THR A 7 -16.01 14.72 10.44
CA THR A 7 -15.93 14.87 11.90
C THR A 7 -15.69 13.53 12.60
N LEU A 8 -15.48 13.55 13.92
CA LEU A 8 -15.37 12.32 14.73
C LEU A 8 -16.61 11.41 14.60
N GLU A 9 -17.78 12.00 14.34
CA GLU A 9 -19.03 11.24 14.18
C GLU A 9 -19.03 10.36 12.92
N ASP A 10 -18.20 10.68 11.93
CA ASP A 10 -18.04 9.87 10.72
C ASP A 10 -17.12 8.65 10.96
N PHE A 11 -16.48 8.56 12.13
CA PHE A 11 -15.67 7.43 12.60
C PHE A 11 -16.25 6.75 13.85
N SER A 12 -17.51 7.05 14.20
CA SER A 12 -18.17 6.54 15.41
C SER A 12 -18.58 5.07 15.30
N SER A 13 -18.71 4.54 14.08
CA SER A 13 -18.98 3.14 13.83
C SER A 13 -18.24 2.63 12.59
N ARG A 14 -18.06 1.31 12.53
CA ARG A 14 -17.45 0.64 11.38
C ARG A 14 -18.15 0.98 10.07
N ALA A 15 -19.48 0.90 10.02
CA ALA A 15 -20.25 1.19 8.81
C ALA A 15 -20.02 2.62 8.28
N LYS A 16 -19.73 3.58 9.15
CA LYS A 16 -19.41 4.95 8.73
C LYS A 16 -17.98 5.08 8.19
N CYS A 17 -17.01 4.39 8.80
CA CYS A 17 -15.66 4.30 8.25
C CYS A 17 -15.67 3.65 6.85
N GLU A 18 -16.42 2.55 6.70
CA GLU A 18 -16.62 1.87 5.41
C GLU A 18 -17.24 2.81 4.36
N LYS A 19 -18.27 3.57 4.74
CA LYS A 19 -18.87 4.58 3.87
C LYS A 19 -17.87 5.65 3.44
N LEU A 20 -17.07 6.19 4.37
CA LEU A 20 -16.06 7.20 4.05
C LEU A 20 -15.00 6.68 3.08
N LEU A 21 -14.53 5.45 3.26
CA LEU A 21 -13.61 4.80 2.34
C LEU A 21 -14.25 4.71 0.93
N LEU A 22 -15.48 4.21 0.85
CA LEU A 22 -16.18 4.08 -0.42
C LEU A 22 -16.48 5.45 -1.07
N GLU A 23 -16.66 6.53 -0.30
CA GLU A 23 -16.76 7.90 -0.83
C GLU A 23 -15.45 8.37 -1.49
N ILE A 24 -14.29 7.82 -1.09
CA ILE A 24 -12.98 8.10 -1.72
C ILE A 24 -12.78 7.22 -2.96
N LEU A 25 -13.24 5.97 -2.92
CA LEU A 25 -12.98 4.97 -3.95
C LEU A 25 -14.01 4.96 -5.09
N ASN A 26 -15.30 5.15 -4.82
CA ASN A 26 -16.36 5.12 -5.85
C ASN A 26 -16.12 6.07 -7.03
N PRO A 27 -15.56 7.29 -6.83
CA PRO A 27 -15.15 8.15 -7.95
C PRO A 27 -14.22 7.52 -8.98
N LEU A 28 -13.48 6.45 -8.64
CA LEU A 28 -12.62 5.73 -9.58
C LEU A 28 -13.39 4.88 -10.59
N LYS A 29 -14.58 4.38 -10.24
CA LYS A 29 -15.31 3.37 -11.04
C LYS A 29 -15.48 3.77 -12.52
N PRO A 30 -15.81 5.02 -12.88
CA PRO A 30 -15.93 5.44 -14.28
C PRO A 30 -14.62 5.46 -15.08
N PHE A 31 -13.46 5.41 -14.40
CA PHE A 31 -12.13 5.50 -15.01
C PHE A 31 -11.47 4.14 -15.21
N TYR A 32 -12.09 3.05 -14.75
CA TYR A 32 -11.64 1.70 -15.07
C TYR A 32 -11.83 1.44 -16.57
N SER A 33 -10.84 0.76 -17.13
CA SER A 33 -10.84 0.26 -18.49
C SER A 33 -11.95 -0.77 -18.71
N LYS A 34 -12.18 -1.14 -19.97
CA LYS A 34 -13.24 -2.08 -20.33
C LYS A 34 -13.03 -3.45 -19.68
N GLU A 35 -11.79 -3.96 -19.68
CA GLU A 35 -11.46 -5.22 -19.01
C GLU A 35 -11.11 -5.05 -17.52
N GLY A 36 -11.06 -3.81 -17.04
CA GLY A 36 -10.91 -3.48 -15.62
C GLY A 36 -9.48 -3.59 -15.09
N ALA A 37 -8.50 -3.90 -15.94
CA ALA A 37 -7.10 -4.06 -15.53
C ALA A 37 -6.33 -2.73 -15.44
N ARG A 38 -6.92 -1.63 -15.90
CA ARG A 38 -6.26 -0.33 -16.03
C ARG A 38 -7.20 0.78 -15.54
N VAL A 39 -6.68 1.81 -14.87
CA VAL A 39 -7.48 2.97 -14.40
C VAL A 39 -6.89 4.27 -14.94
N TYR A 40 -7.65 5.00 -15.74
CA TYR A 40 -7.18 6.19 -16.47
C TYR A 40 -7.63 7.48 -15.78
N MET A 41 -6.85 7.96 -14.81
CA MET A 41 -7.24 9.06 -13.93
C MET A 41 -6.78 10.47 -14.37
N GLY A 42 -5.85 10.55 -15.31
CA GLY A 42 -5.26 11.81 -15.76
C GLY A 42 -4.06 11.59 -16.67
N GLU A 43 -3.43 12.69 -17.10
CA GLU A 43 -2.44 12.72 -18.19
C GLU A 43 -1.01 13.09 -17.73
N THR A 44 -0.75 13.22 -16.42
CA THR A 44 0.61 13.48 -15.93
C THR A 44 1.47 12.22 -16.02
N SER A 45 2.76 12.37 -16.33
CA SER A 45 3.72 11.26 -16.44
C SER A 45 4.63 11.15 -15.21
N ALA A 46 5.25 9.98 -15.06
CA ALA A 46 6.33 9.70 -14.12
C ALA A 46 7.62 9.32 -14.89
N HIS A 47 8.71 9.06 -14.18
CA HIS A 47 10.00 8.67 -14.75
C HIS A 47 10.02 7.25 -15.34
N TYR A 48 8.99 6.44 -15.08
CA TYR A 48 8.81 5.10 -15.66
C TYR A 48 7.82 5.14 -16.85
N GLU A 49 7.55 4.01 -17.49
CA GLU A 49 6.73 3.92 -18.71
C GLU A 49 5.29 4.40 -18.49
N ASN A 50 4.79 5.27 -19.38
CA ASN A 50 3.40 5.73 -19.34
C ASN A 50 2.38 4.59 -19.38
N ASP A 51 2.71 3.45 -20.00
CA ASP A 51 1.81 2.28 -20.03
C ASP A 51 1.62 1.63 -18.64
N THR A 52 2.57 1.82 -17.72
CA THR A 52 2.47 1.31 -16.34
C THR A 52 1.58 2.21 -15.46
N ILE A 53 1.36 3.48 -15.83
CA ILE A 53 0.59 4.44 -15.01
C ILE A 53 -0.85 3.94 -14.71
N PRO A 54 -1.62 3.45 -15.70
CA PRO A 54 -2.98 2.95 -15.43
C PRO A 54 -3.00 1.65 -14.61
N MET A 55 -1.93 0.86 -14.69
CA MET A 55 -1.74 -0.34 -13.88
C MET A 55 -1.41 0.03 -12.42
N GLU A 56 -0.57 1.05 -12.20
CA GLU A 56 -0.38 1.62 -10.86
C GLU A 56 -1.72 2.06 -10.27
N ALA A 57 -2.50 2.85 -11.02
CA ALA A 57 -3.79 3.35 -10.58
C ALA A 57 -4.81 2.22 -10.29
N PHE A 58 -4.68 1.05 -10.95
CA PHE A 58 -5.45 -0.15 -10.62
C PHE A 58 -5.03 -0.77 -9.28
N ALA A 59 -3.73 -0.87 -9.00
CA ALA A 59 -3.24 -1.56 -7.81
C ALA A 59 -3.37 -0.73 -6.53
N ARG A 60 -3.17 0.60 -6.57
CA ARG A 60 -3.14 1.45 -5.36
C ARG A 60 -4.41 1.40 -4.49
N PRO A 61 -5.65 1.34 -5.02
CA PRO A 61 -6.83 1.25 -4.17
C PRO A 61 -6.92 -0.01 -3.30
N LEU A 62 -6.13 -1.06 -3.59
CA LEU A 62 -6.04 -2.26 -2.75
C LEU A 62 -5.62 -1.96 -1.31
N TRP A 63 -4.84 -0.91 -1.07
CA TRP A 63 -4.43 -0.51 0.28
C TRP A 63 -5.63 -0.17 1.18
N GLY A 64 -6.71 0.38 0.61
CA GLY A 64 -7.97 0.58 1.32
C GLY A 64 -8.97 -0.58 1.20
N LEU A 65 -9.05 -1.22 0.03
CA LEU A 65 -10.02 -2.30 -0.22
C LEU A 65 -9.71 -3.59 0.55
N VAL A 66 -8.44 -3.94 0.70
CA VAL A 66 -8.05 -5.18 1.39
C VAL A 66 -8.43 -5.13 2.87
N PRO A 67 -8.10 -4.09 3.66
CA PRO A 67 -8.57 -3.99 5.04
C PRO A 67 -10.10 -3.92 5.16
N PHE A 68 -10.78 -3.28 4.19
CA PHE A 68 -12.23 -3.25 4.12
C PHE A 68 -12.83 -4.66 3.97
N TRP A 69 -12.32 -5.46 3.04
CA TRP A 69 -12.76 -6.84 2.85
C TRP A 69 -12.36 -7.74 4.01
N ALA A 70 -11.14 -7.61 4.56
CA ALA A 70 -10.67 -8.37 5.72
C ALA A 70 -11.54 -8.12 6.95
N GLY A 71 -12.03 -6.88 7.11
CA GLY A 71 -13.00 -6.55 8.13
C GLY A 71 -14.34 -7.25 7.90
N GLY A 72 -14.70 -7.63 6.67
CA GLY A 72 -15.99 -8.22 6.27
C GLY A 72 -16.90 -7.25 5.49
N GLY A 73 -16.37 -6.09 5.08
CA GLY A 73 -17.05 -5.18 4.17
C GLY A 73 -17.25 -5.82 2.80
N ARG A 74 -18.29 -5.40 2.08
CA ARG A 74 -18.66 -5.96 0.76
C ARG A 74 -19.03 -4.84 -0.21
N ASP A 75 -18.45 -4.89 -1.41
CA ASP A 75 -18.83 -4.06 -2.56
C ASP A 75 -18.68 -4.91 -3.81
N ARG A 76 -19.82 -5.31 -4.39
CA ARG A 76 -19.84 -6.27 -5.50
C ARG A 76 -19.15 -5.73 -6.76
N ASP A 77 -19.19 -4.43 -6.97
CA ASP A 77 -18.57 -3.83 -8.15
C ASP A 77 -17.05 -3.90 -8.03
N PHE A 78 -16.47 -3.56 -6.87
CA PHE A 78 -15.03 -3.71 -6.66
C PHE A 78 -14.60 -5.17 -6.63
N GLU A 79 -15.38 -6.07 -6.03
CA GLU A 79 -15.09 -7.51 -6.06
C GLU A 79 -14.99 -8.04 -7.51
N GLU A 80 -15.93 -7.66 -8.39
CA GLU A 80 -15.90 -8.07 -9.79
C GLU A 80 -14.81 -7.34 -10.60
N LEU A 81 -14.61 -6.04 -10.37
CA LEU A 81 -13.56 -5.25 -11.04
C LEU A 81 -12.17 -5.83 -10.78
N TYR A 82 -11.85 -6.18 -9.53
CA TYR A 82 -10.52 -6.70 -9.20
C TYR A 82 -10.32 -8.13 -9.67
N LYS A 83 -11.34 -8.98 -9.59
CA LYS A 83 -11.29 -10.32 -10.20
C LYS A 83 -11.01 -10.21 -11.70
N LYS A 84 -11.84 -9.44 -12.42
CA LYS A 84 -11.73 -9.27 -13.87
C LYS A 84 -10.41 -8.60 -14.28
N GLY A 85 -10.03 -7.54 -13.58
CA GLY A 85 -8.82 -6.77 -13.85
C GLY A 85 -7.54 -7.55 -13.61
N ILE A 86 -7.48 -8.39 -12.57
CA ILE A 86 -6.32 -9.28 -12.35
C ILE A 86 -6.23 -10.34 -13.47
N GLU A 87 -7.35 -10.96 -13.85
CA GLU A 87 -7.33 -11.96 -14.95
C GLU A 87 -6.89 -11.32 -16.27
N ALA A 88 -7.42 -10.16 -16.63
CA ALA A 88 -7.07 -9.46 -17.86
C ALA A 88 -5.63 -8.89 -17.81
N GLY A 89 -5.24 -8.29 -16.70
CA GLY A 89 -3.93 -7.65 -16.54
C GLY A 89 -2.75 -8.63 -16.49
N THR A 90 -3.00 -9.88 -16.12
CA THR A 90 -1.95 -10.91 -16.07
C THR A 90 -1.94 -11.84 -17.28
N ASP A 91 -2.92 -11.73 -18.18
CA ASP A 91 -3.03 -12.55 -19.39
C ASP A 91 -2.26 -11.93 -20.57
N PRO A 92 -1.17 -12.58 -21.07
CA PRO A 92 -0.36 -12.05 -22.17
C PRO A 92 -1.12 -11.84 -23.50
N GLU A 93 -2.24 -12.54 -23.70
CA GLU A 93 -3.06 -12.43 -24.91
C GLU A 93 -4.13 -11.33 -24.78
N ASN A 94 -4.30 -10.76 -23.60
CA ASN A 94 -5.28 -9.71 -23.36
C ASN A 94 -4.74 -8.33 -23.78
N PRO A 95 -5.54 -7.47 -24.45
CA PRO A 95 -5.11 -6.12 -24.81
C PRO A 95 -4.72 -5.23 -23.63
N GLU A 96 -5.16 -5.55 -22.41
CA GLU A 96 -4.86 -4.78 -21.20
C GLU A 96 -3.74 -5.41 -20.34
N TYR A 97 -2.99 -6.39 -20.88
CA TYR A 97 -1.85 -7.04 -20.21
C TYR A 97 -0.89 -6.00 -19.59
N TRP A 98 -0.39 -6.28 -18.40
CA TRP A 98 0.53 -5.41 -17.64
C TRP A 98 1.99 -5.53 -18.07
N HIS A 99 2.26 -6.41 -19.03
CA HIS A 99 3.59 -6.67 -19.55
C HIS A 99 4.56 -7.27 -18.51
N THR A 100 5.69 -7.76 -19.01
CA THR A 100 6.82 -8.23 -18.21
C THR A 100 7.52 -7.05 -17.52
N CYS A 101 8.35 -7.34 -16.53
CA CYS A 101 9.13 -6.34 -15.82
C CYS A 101 10.50 -6.10 -16.47
N ARG A 102 11.23 -5.15 -15.89
CA ARG A 102 12.66 -4.90 -16.11
C ARG A 102 13.36 -4.67 -14.77
N ASP A 103 14.66 -4.42 -14.81
CA ASP A 103 15.39 -4.03 -13.60
C ASP A 103 14.86 -2.71 -13.04
N TYR A 104 14.69 -2.64 -11.72
CA TYR A 104 14.20 -1.46 -11.01
C TYR A 104 12.79 -0.99 -11.47
N ASP A 105 11.93 -1.92 -11.85
CA ASP A 105 10.60 -1.62 -12.40
C ASP A 105 9.61 -1.14 -11.32
N GLN A 106 8.89 -0.07 -11.64
CA GLN A 106 7.80 0.46 -10.81
C GLN A 106 6.86 -0.67 -10.35
N LYS A 107 6.49 -1.59 -11.26
CA LYS A 107 5.55 -2.70 -11.05
C LYS A 107 5.80 -3.53 -9.79
N PHE A 108 7.03 -3.55 -9.27
CA PHE A 108 7.34 -4.21 -8.01
C PHE A 108 6.56 -3.62 -6.83
N CYS A 109 6.37 -2.29 -6.81
CA CYS A 109 5.58 -1.61 -5.79
C CYS A 109 4.11 -2.07 -5.83
N GLU A 110 3.56 -2.27 -7.01
CA GLU A 110 2.17 -2.68 -7.24
C GLU A 110 1.97 -4.17 -6.99
N MET A 111 2.97 -5.02 -7.30
CA MET A 111 2.97 -6.43 -6.91
C MET A 111 2.79 -6.59 -5.39
N ALA A 112 3.40 -5.71 -4.60
CA ALA A 112 3.23 -5.72 -3.14
C ALA A 112 1.79 -5.43 -2.70
N ALA A 113 1.05 -4.58 -3.42
CA ALA A 113 -0.36 -4.32 -3.12
C ALA A 113 -1.24 -5.55 -3.40
N ILE A 114 -0.97 -6.26 -4.51
CA ILE A 114 -1.65 -7.52 -4.84
C ILE A 114 -1.27 -8.62 -3.84
N ALA A 115 0.02 -8.73 -3.49
CA ALA A 115 0.52 -9.66 -2.48
C ALA A 115 -0.10 -9.41 -1.10
N PHE A 116 -0.25 -8.14 -0.70
CA PHE A 116 -0.98 -7.77 0.51
C PHE A 116 -2.44 -8.27 0.48
N GLY A 117 -3.11 -8.11 -0.66
CA GLY A 117 -4.45 -8.65 -0.87
C GLY A 117 -4.53 -10.19 -0.82
N ILE A 118 -3.55 -10.89 -1.39
CA ILE A 118 -3.43 -12.35 -1.29
C ILE A 118 -3.27 -12.80 0.16
N LEU A 119 -2.45 -12.09 0.94
CA LEU A 119 -2.14 -12.46 2.32
C LEU A 119 -3.32 -12.24 3.26
N PHE A 120 -4.03 -11.11 3.15
CA PHE A 120 -5.11 -10.77 4.07
C PHE A 120 -6.51 -11.19 3.61
N CYS A 121 -6.75 -11.29 2.30
CA CYS A 121 -8.07 -11.60 1.71
C CYS A 121 -7.95 -12.52 0.49
N PRO A 122 -7.35 -13.72 0.62
CA PRO A 122 -7.22 -14.65 -0.51
C PRO A 122 -8.58 -14.99 -1.13
N GLU A 123 -9.68 -15.01 -0.37
CA GLU A 123 -11.04 -15.27 -0.83
C GLU A 123 -11.62 -14.18 -1.74
N ARG A 124 -10.98 -13.01 -1.80
CA ARG A 124 -11.36 -11.89 -2.69
C ARG A 124 -10.41 -11.73 -3.86
N ILE A 125 -9.12 -11.99 -3.63
CA ILE A 125 -8.07 -11.72 -4.62
C ILE A 125 -7.68 -12.97 -5.39
N TRP A 126 -7.46 -14.09 -4.70
CA TRP A 126 -6.88 -15.30 -5.28
C TRP A 126 -7.93 -16.35 -5.64
N GLU A 127 -8.77 -16.74 -4.68
CA GLU A 127 -9.72 -17.85 -4.83
C GLU A 127 -10.71 -17.67 -5.98
N PRO A 128 -11.26 -16.46 -6.23
CA PRO A 128 -12.24 -16.23 -7.31
C PRO A 128 -11.66 -16.33 -8.73
N LEU A 129 -10.34 -16.30 -8.88
CA LEU A 129 -9.67 -16.40 -10.18
C LEU A 129 -9.83 -17.81 -10.75
N SER A 130 -9.97 -17.88 -12.07
CA SER A 130 -9.91 -19.14 -12.81
C SER A 130 -8.55 -19.82 -12.64
N ASN A 131 -8.48 -21.12 -12.97
CA ASN A 131 -7.21 -21.85 -12.92
C ASN A 131 -6.14 -21.24 -13.84
N GLN A 132 -6.55 -20.65 -14.97
CA GLN A 132 -5.63 -19.95 -15.85
C GLN A 132 -5.22 -18.59 -15.25
N GLY A 133 -6.17 -17.81 -14.72
CA GLY A 133 -5.88 -16.56 -14.02
C GLY A 133 -4.91 -16.73 -12.85
N LYS A 134 -5.05 -17.81 -12.07
CA LYS A 134 -4.10 -18.17 -11.00
C LYS A 134 -2.69 -18.41 -11.51
N LYS A 135 -2.54 -19.15 -12.62
CA LYS A 135 -1.23 -19.40 -13.24
C LYS A 135 -0.61 -18.12 -13.78
N ASN A 136 -1.40 -17.32 -14.50
CA ASN A 136 -0.98 -16.04 -15.06
C ASN A 136 -0.52 -15.08 -13.97
N LEU A 137 -1.28 -14.97 -12.87
CA LEU A 137 -0.91 -14.13 -11.74
C LEU A 137 0.39 -14.59 -11.08
N ILE A 138 0.59 -15.89 -10.86
CA ILE A 138 1.86 -16.38 -10.28
C ILE A 138 3.03 -16.13 -11.22
N GLU A 139 2.86 -16.36 -12.52
CA GLU A 139 3.90 -16.07 -13.52
C GLU A 139 4.25 -14.57 -13.54
N TRP A 140 3.25 -13.70 -13.46
CA TRP A 140 3.47 -12.26 -13.42
C TRP A 140 4.12 -11.80 -12.09
N LEU A 141 3.69 -12.32 -10.93
CA LEU A 141 4.35 -12.04 -9.65
C LEU A 141 5.80 -12.57 -9.60
N TRP A 142 6.10 -13.65 -10.33
CA TRP A 142 7.45 -14.23 -10.41
C TRP A 142 8.44 -13.30 -11.13
N GLU A 143 7.99 -12.35 -11.94
CA GLU A 143 8.84 -11.38 -12.62
C GLU A 143 9.75 -10.61 -11.65
N ILE A 144 9.30 -10.33 -10.42
CA ILE A 144 10.12 -9.65 -9.40
C ILE A 144 11.39 -10.43 -9.01
N ASN A 145 11.42 -11.73 -9.30
CA ASN A 145 12.57 -12.61 -9.05
C ASN A 145 13.49 -12.72 -10.27
N ARG A 146 13.07 -12.26 -11.45
CA ARG A 146 13.87 -12.27 -12.69
C ARG A 146 14.75 -11.03 -12.85
N HIS A 147 14.51 -10.01 -12.02
CA HIS A 147 15.04 -8.67 -12.20
C HIS A 147 15.67 -8.11 -10.94
N GLU A 148 16.57 -7.14 -11.13
CA GLU A 148 17.21 -6.44 -10.02
C GLU A 148 16.20 -5.52 -9.31
N CYS A 149 16.18 -5.59 -7.98
CA CYS A 149 15.35 -4.74 -7.13
C CYS A 149 16.24 -3.73 -6.40
N CYS A 150 15.80 -2.47 -6.27
CA CYS A 150 16.56 -1.43 -5.60
C CYS A 150 16.96 -1.86 -4.17
N ALA A 151 18.22 -1.67 -3.79
CA ALA A 151 18.72 -1.94 -2.44
C ALA A 151 18.31 -0.81 -1.48
N CYS A 152 17.01 -0.75 -1.18
CA CYS A 152 16.36 0.23 -0.31
C CYS A 152 15.04 -0.36 0.21
N ASN A 153 14.06 0.48 0.57
CA ASN A 153 12.71 0.04 0.94
C ASN A 153 12.05 -0.92 -0.08
N TRP A 154 12.45 -0.90 -1.35
CA TRP A 154 11.91 -1.78 -2.39
C TRP A 154 12.12 -3.27 -2.13
N GLN A 155 13.13 -3.64 -1.32
CA GLN A 155 13.33 -5.03 -0.92
C GLN A 155 12.10 -5.60 -0.21
N PHE A 156 11.33 -4.78 0.53
CA PHE A 156 10.08 -5.23 1.14
C PHE A 156 9.00 -5.63 0.12
N PHE A 157 8.99 -5.04 -1.08
CA PHE A 157 8.06 -5.43 -2.13
C PHE A 157 8.39 -6.82 -2.67
N LYS A 158 9.68 -7.12 -2.89
CA LYS A 158 10.14 -8.47 -3.23
C LYS A 158 9.85 -9.48 -2.12
N ILE A 159 10.12 -9.09 -0.86
CA ILE A 159 9.88 -9.94 0.32
C ILE A 159 8.40 -10.33 0.42
N ILE A 160 7.49 -9.35 0.45
CA ILE A 160 6.06 -9.62 0.64
C ILE A 160 5.46 -10.38 -0.54
N THR A 161 5.92 -10.10 -1.77
CA THR A 161 5.51 -10.86 -2.96
C THR A 161 5.89 -12.34 -2.86
N ASN A 162 7.13 -12.64 -2.45
CA ASN A 162 7.56 -14.02 -2.24
C ASN A 162 6.87 -14.69 -1.04
N VAL A 163 6.59 -13.96 0.04
CA VAL A 163 5.79 -14.47 1.18
C VAL A 163 4.38 -14.83 0.73
N ALA A 164 3.73 -14.01 -0.11
CA ALA A 164 2.41 -14.32 -0.66
C ALA A 164 2.43 -15.61 -1.50
N MET A 165 3.40 -15.77 -2.41
CA MET A 165 3.55 -17.00 -3.20
C MET A 165 3.82 -18.22 -2.31
N TYR A 166 4.68 -18.09 -1.30
CA TYR A 166 4.95 -19.14 -0.32
C TYR A 166 3.68 -19.56 0.45
N LYS A 167 2.90 -18.60 0.94
CA LYS A 167 1.66 -18.88 1.70
C LYS A 167 0.55 -19.50 0.84
N LEU A 168 0.58 -19.29 -0.47
CA LEU A 168 -0.27 -19.98 -1.43
C LEU A 168 0.23 -21.40 -1.80
N GLY A 169 1.39 -21.82 -1.30
CA GLY A 169 2.05 -23.07 -1.70
C GLY A 169 2.55 -23.07 -3.16
N GLN A 170 2.76 -21.88 -3.73
CA GLN A 170 3.30 -21.71 -5.08
C GLN A 170 4.83 -21.60 -5.05
N PRO A 171 5.51 -21.81 -6.19
CA PRO A 171 6.94 -21.53 -6.30
C PRO A 171 7.27 -20.11 -5.84
N TYR A 172 8.31 -19.95 -5.03
CA TYR A 172 8.84 -18.65 -4.61
C TYR A 172 10.38 -18.70 -4.60
N ASP A 173 11.02 -17.53 -4.67
CA ASP A 173 12.47 -17.40 -4.57
C ASP A 173 12.91 -17.32 -3.10
N ARG A 174 13.25 -18.48 -2.53
CA ARG A 174 13.68 -18.57 -1.13
C ARG A 174 14.97 -17.81 -0.87
N GLU A 175 15.90 -17.82 -1.83
CA GLU A 175 17.20 -17.18 -1.65
C GLU A 175 17.08 -15.66 -1.77
N GLY A 176 16.38 -15.17 -2.80
CA GLY A 176 16.09 -13.74 -2.92
C GLY A 176 15.26 -13.18 -1.77
N LEU A 177 14.36 -13.98 -1.18
CA LEU A 177 13.66 -13.61 0.06
C LEU A 177 14.65 -13.44 1.23
N ARG A 178 15.57 -14.39 1.41
CA ARG A 178 16.60 -14.35 2.46
C ARG A 178 17.52 -13.13 2.29
N GLU A 179 18.03 -12.91 1.08
CA GLU A 179 18.91 -11.79 0.75
C GLU A 179 18.22 -10.44 0.96
N GLY A 180 16.97 -10.29 0.51
CA GLY A 180 16.20 -9.06 0.73
C GLY A 180 16.03 -8.76 2.21
N LEU A 181 15.75 -9.78 3.03
CA LEU A 181 15.63 -9.63 4.49
C LEU A 181 16.96 -9.23 5.14
N GLU A 182 18.08 -9.76 4.66
CA GLU A 182 19.43 -9.37 5.12
C GLU A 182 19.77 -7.92 4.76
N ILE A 183 19.39 -7.46 3.56
CA ILE A 183 19.54 -6.06 3.15
C ILE A 183 18.72 -5.15 4.07
N ILE A 184 17.44 -5.46 4.30
CA ILE A 184 16.59 -4.68 5.22
C ILE A 184 17.19 -4.63 6.63
N ASP A 185 17.66 -5.77 7.14
CA ASP A 185 18.31 -5.82 8.46
C ASP A 185 19.57 -4.97 8.52
N SER A 186 20.34 -4.89 7.44
CA SER A 186 21.55 -4.06 7.36
C SER A 186 21.27 -2.56 7.43
N TYR A 187 20.04 -2.14 7.13
CA TYR A 187 19.61 -0.75 7.19
C TYR A 187 19.00 -0.34 8.52
N TYR A 188 18.86 -1.26 9.47
CA TYR A 188 18.46 -0.91 10.82
C TYR A 188 19.54 -0.03 11.49
N ASP A 189 19.13 1.09 12.07
CA ASP A 189 20.01 1.91 12.92
C ASP A 189 19.70 1.65 14.40
N ARG A 190 18.78 2.44 14.98
CA ARG A 190 18.44 2.38 16.40
C ARG A 190 17.04 2.90 16.67
N GLY A 191 16.48 2.52 17.81
CA GLY A 191 15.17 3.04 18.26
C GLY A 191 14.00 2.68 17.34
N GLY A 192 14.15 1.63 16.52
CA GLY A 192 13.14 1.21 15.56
C GLY A 192 13.24 1.87 14.18
N TRP A 193 14.18 2.82 14.00
CA TRP A 193 14.39 3.51 12.74
C TRP A 193 15.35 2.78 11.81
N TYR A 194 15.09 2.91 10.51
CA TYR A 194 15.89 2.37 9.41
C TYR A 194 16.34 3.49 8.48
N HIS A 195 17.50 3.34 7.88
CA HIS A 195 17.91 4.10 6.70
C HIS A 195 17.21 3.56 5.46
N ASP A 196 16.74 4.42 4.55
CA ASP A 196 16.19 3.97 3.27
C ASP A 196 17.31 3.71 2.25
N GLY A 197 17.97 2.56 2.35
CA GLY A 197 19.17 2.25 1.57
C GLY A 197 20.47 2.67 2.26
N ASN A 198 21.61 2.38 1.62
CA ASN A 198 22.92 2.68 2.19
C ASN A 198 23.16 4.20 2.30
N GLY A 199 23.13 4.72 3.53
CA GLY A 199 23.24 6.16 3.79
C GLY A 199 21.97 6.97 3.48
N GLY A 200 20.83 6.30 3.30
CA GLY A 200 19.55 6.94 3.00
C GLY A 200 18.96 7.74 4.17
N ASP A 201 18.05 8.65 3.84
CA ASP A 201 17.34 9.49 4.79
C ASP A 201 16.33 8.69 5.62
N LYS A 202 16.00 9.23 6.80
CA LYS A 202 14.95 8.69 7.68
C LYS A 202 13.68 9.51 7.57
N ASP A 203 12.99 9.36 6.45
CA ASP A 203 11.74 10.05 6.17
C ASP A 203 10.52 9.15 6.43
N TYR A 204 9.37 9.59 5.92
CA TYR A 204 8.10 8.90 6.02
C TYR A 204 8.09 7.48 5.40
N TYR A 205 9.10 7.05 4.63
CA TYR A 205 9.22 5.65 4.23
C TYR A 205 9.42 4.68 5.41
N ASN A 206 9.88 5.16 6.58
CA ASN A 206 9.92 4.33 7.79
C ASN A 206 8.51 3.88 8.22
N PRO A 207 7.58 4.78 8.54
CA PRO A 207 6.21 4.41 8.91
C PRO A 207 5.39 3.86 7.75
N PHE A 208 5.73 4.15 6.48
CA PHE A 208 4.96 3.68 5.33
C PHE A 208 5.37 2.27 4.89
N VAL A 209 6.68 2.03 4.85
CA VAL A 209 7.27 0.82 4.25
C VAL A 209 8.09 0.06 5.28
N MET A 210 9.19 0.62 5.80
CA MET A 210 10.18 -0.17 6.55
C MET A 210 9.60 -0.86 7.78
N VAL A 211 8.91 -0.10 8.65
CA VAL A 211 8.32 -0.64 9.87
C VAL A 211 7.02 -1.38 9.56
N THR A 212 6.19 -0.80 8.70
CA THR A 212 4.88 -1.36 8.33
C THR A 212 4.99 -2.74 7.66
N TYR A 213 5.87 -2.89 6.68
CA TYR A 213 6.07 -4.18 6.00
C TYR A 213 6.82 -5.16 6.88
N GLY A 214 7.66 -4.69 7.82
CA GLY A 214 8.23 -5.53 8.87
C GLY A 214 7.15 -6.17 9.76
N ILE A 215 6.12 -5.40 10.15
CA ILE A 215 4.97 -5.92 10.90
C ILE A 215 4.16 -6.91 10.05
N ILE A 216 3.90 -6.60 8.78
CA ILE A 216 3.17 -7.50 7.88
C ILE A 216 3.94 -8.81 7.70
N TYR A 217 5.26 -8.75 7.48
CA TYR A 217 6.11 -9.94 7.43
C TYR A 217 5.96 -10.77 8.71
N ALA A 218 6.09 -10.13 9.88
CA ALA A 218 5.97 -10.80 11.17
C ALA A 218 4.61 -11.49 11.36
N ARG A 219 3.53 -10.87 10.89
CA ARG A 219 2.16 -11.41 10.99
C ARG A 219 2.01 -12.75 10.26
N PHE A 220 2.69 -12.92 9.13
CA PHE A 220 2.56 -14.12 8.29
C PHE A 220 3.69 -15.11 8.50
N MET A 221 4.88 -14.70 8.93
CA MET A 221 6.06 -15.56 9.02
C MET A 221 6.45 -15.96 10.45
N GLU A 222 5.58 -15.71 11.44
CA GLU A 222 5.85 -15.99 12.86
C GLU A 222 6.30 -17.44 13.12
N GLN A 223 5.74 -18.41 12.39
CA GLN A 223 6.07 -19.83 12.58
C GLN A 223 7.36 -20.23 11.85
N GLU A 224 7.66 -19.57 10.72
CA GLU A 224 8.78 -19.91 9.86
C GLU A 224 10.09 -19.18 10.19
N ASP A 225 10.01 -17.94 10.68
CA ASP A 225 11.15 -17.09 11.05
C ASP A 225 10.85 -16.34 12.36
N SER A 226 10.54 -17.09 13.42
CA SER A 226 10.09 -16.56 14.72
C SER A 226 11.05 -15.51 15.30
N ASP A 227 12.36 -15.74 15.18
CA ASP A 227 13.37 -14.84 15.75
C ASP A 227 13.39 -13.49 15.04
N ARG A 228 13.31 -13.47 13.70
CA ARG A 228 13.24 -12.21 12.94
C ARG A 228 11.91 -11.52 13.16
N CYS A 229 10.80 -12.26 13.19
CA CYS A 229 9.48 -11.71 13.46
C CYS A 229 9.47 -10.99 14.82
N LYS A 230 9.98 -11.63 15.87
CA LYS A 230 10.13 -11.02 17.19
C LYS A 230 10.98 -9.74 17.15
N ARG A 231 12.15 -9.77 16.47
CA ARG A 231 12.99 -8.58 16.31
C ARG A 231 12.26 -7.44 15.60
N TYR A 232 11.50 -7.72 14.54
CA TYR A 232 10.74 -6.70 13.82
C TYR A 232 9.64 -6.08 14.70
N LEU A 233 8.95 -6.88 15.51
CA LEU A 233 7.95 -6.39 16.46
C LEU A 233 8.59 -5.53 17.57
N GLU A 234 9.71 -5.96 18.15
CA GLU A 234 10.46 -5.17 19.14
C GLU A 234 10.93 -3.82 18.57
N ARG A 235 11.41 -3.82 17.32
CA ARG A 235 11.79 -2.59 16.60
C ARG A 235 10.58 -1.71 16.32
N ALA A 236 9.45 -2.29 15.92
CA ALA A 236 8.20 -1.58 15.71
C ALA A 236 7.70 -0.92 17.00
N GLU A 237 7.73 -1.61 18.14
CA GLU A 237 7.36 -1.03 19.43
C GLU A 237 8.29 0.11 19.84
N ALA A 238 9.60 -0.02 19.62
CA ALA A 238 10.56 1.05 19.87
C ALA A 238 10.28 2.28 18.99
N PHE A 239 9.99 2.07 17.70
CA PHE A 239 9.68 3.12 16.74
C PHE A 239 8.47 3.95 17.18
N GLY A 240 7.38 3.30 17.60
CA GLY A 240 6.14 4.00 17.96
C GLY A 240 6.31 4.96 19.14
N LYS A 241 7.21 4.66 20.09
CA LYS A 241 7.50 5.52 21.25
C LYS A 241 8.09 6.88 20.85
N ASP A 242 8.75 6.95 19.70
CA ASP A 242 9.30 8.19 19.14
C ASP A 242 8.34 8.80 18.11
N TYR A 243 7.83 7.97 17.20
CA TYR A 243 7.00 8.43 16.08
C TYR A 243 5.66 9.06 16.49
N ILE A 244 5.12 8.73 17.65
CA ILE A 244 3.90 9.36 18.18
C ILE A 244 3.98 10.89 18.25
N TYR A 245 5.18 11.45 18.47
CA TYR A 245 5.41 12.89 18.57
C TYR A 245 5.44 13.62 17.22
N TRP A 246 5.31 12.89 16.11
CA TRP A 246 5.18 13.48 14.77
C TRP A 246 3.77 13.99 14.47
N PHE A 247 2.81 13.74 15.37
CA PHE A 247 1.42 14.11 15.21
C PHE A 247 1.01 15.16 16.25
N SER A 248 0.41 16.24 15.75
CA SER A 248 -0.24 17.25 16.58
C SER A 248 -1.57 16.74 17.14
N SER A 249 -2.04 17.36 18.21
CA SER A 249 -3.33 17.06 18.83
C SER A 249 -4.52 17.28 17.90
N ASP A 250 -4.40 18.12 16.87
CA ASP A 250 -5.42 18.36 15.86
C ASP A 250 -5.42 17.33 14.70
N GLY A 251 -4.46 16.41 14.69
CA GLY A 251 -4.30 15.38 13.66
C GLY A 251 -3.33 15.76 12.54
N SER A 252 -2.84 17.00 12.49
CA SER A 252 -1.81 17.38 11.53
C SER A 252 -0.46 16.72 11.85
N SER A 253 0.37 16.61 10.83
CA SER A 253 1.74 16.11 10.86
C SER A 253 2.62 17.10 10.08
N PHE A 254 3.91 17.15 10.41
CA PHE A 254 4.79 18.11 9.75
C PHE A 254 5.26 17.59 8.37
N PRO A 255 5.39 18.45 7.35
CA PRO A 255 5.89 18.04 6.04
C PRO A 255 7.40 17.78 6.11
N TYR A 256 7.82 16.53 5.92
CA TYR A 256 9.21 16.12 6.08
C TYR A 256 9.62 15.03 5.11
N GLY A 257 10.78 15.22 4.48
CA GLY A 257 11.33 14.29 3.50
C GLY A 257 10.53 14.29 2.20
N ARG A 258 10.50 13.13 1.56
CA ARG A 258 9.87 12.89 0.26
C ARG A 258 8.48 12.27 0.45
N SER A 259 7.79 12.03 -0.67
CA SER A 259 6.54 11.26 -0.71
C SER A 259 5.39 11.97 0.01
N MET A 260 5.34 13.31 -0.09
CA MET A 260 4.34 14.09 0.64
C MET A 260 2.94 13.93 0.07
N THR A 261 2.79 13.48 -1.18
CA THR A 261 1.48 13.26 -1.79
C THR A 261 0.70 12.11 -1.15
N TYR A 262 1.36 11.19 -0.44
CA TYR A 262 0.74 10.04 0.23
C TYR A 262 0.25 10.39 1.64
N ARG A 263 -0.64 11.38 1.70
CA ARG A 263 -1.08 12.09 2.91
C ARG A 263 -1.38 11.18 4.10
N PHE A 264 -2.31 10.23 3.94
CA PHE A 264 -2.76 9.39 5.05
C PHE A 264 -1.75 8.30 5.44
N ALA A 265 -0.79 7.97 4.56
CA ALA A 265 0.23 6.96 4.85
C ALA A 265 1.10 7.33 6.05
N GLN A 266 1.16 8.61 6.43
CA GLN A 266 1.77 9.07 7.69
C GLN A 266 1.24 8.29 8.89
N ALA A 267 -0.03 7.93 8.92
CA ALA A 267 -0.59 7.11 9.98
C ALA A 267 -0.53 5.58 9.72
N ALA A 268 0.05 5.10 8.61
CA ALA A 268 0.04 3.69 8.20
C ALA A 268 0.58 2.75 9.27
N TYR A 269 1.70 3.11 9.91
CA TYR A 269 2.28 2.36 11.02
C TYR A 269 1.26 2.07 12.14
N PHE A 270 0.48 3.07 12.57
CA PHE A 270 -0.53 2.89 13.61
C PHE A 270 -1.69 2.02 13.14
N SER A 271 -2.12 2.19 11.88
CA SER A 271 -3.16 1.37 11.27
C SER A 271 -2.74 -0.10 11.20
N VAL A 272 -1.50 -0.39 10.80
CA VAL A 272 -0.99 -1.76 10.69
C VAL A 272 -0.71 -2.39 12.06
N CYS A 273 -0.30 -1.60 13.07
CA CYS A 273 -0.28 -2.09 14.45
C CYS A 273 -1.67 -2.55 14.91
N ALA A 274 -2.72 -1.76 14.64
CA ALA A 274 -4.09 -2.15 14.97
C ALA A 274 -4.56 -3.37 14.17
N LEU A 275 -4.23 -3.46 12.87
CA LEU A 275 -4.57 -4.59 12.01
C LEU A 275 -3.92 -5.90 12.46
N CYS A 276 -2.65 -5.84 12.84
CA CYS A 276 -1.86 -7.04 13.19
C CYS A 276 -1.84 -7.35 14.69
N GLY A 277 -2.50 -6.54 15.52
CA GLY A 277 -2.55 -6.74 16.97
C GLY A 277 -1.25 -6.41 17.71
N VAL A 278 -0.44 -5.48 17.18
CA VAL A 278 0.80 -5.03 17.84
C VAL A 278 0.47 -4.01 18.91
N GLU A 279 0.72 -4.36 20.18
CA GLU A 279 0.31 -3.58 21.36
C GLU A 279 1.29 -2.44 21.70
N VAL A 280 1.63 -1.58 20.74
CA VAL A 280 2.53 -0.44 21.00
C VAL A 280 1.89 0.64 21.89
N PHE A 281 0.58 0.85 21.74
CA PHE A 281 -0.21 1.79 22.53
C PHE A 281 -1.62 1.23 22.76
N PRO A 282 -2.35 1.69 23.79
CA PRO A 282 -3.75 1.32 23.98
C PRO A 282 -4.59 1.61 22.72
N PRO A 283 -5.59 0.77 22.37
CA PRO A 283 -6.41 0.96 21.17
C PRO A 283 -7.06 2.34 21.06
N ALA A 284 -7.41 2.98 22.19
CA ALA A 284 -7.95 4.33 22.21
C ALA A 284 -6.97 5.39 21.70
N VAL A 285 -5.66 5.22 21.96
CA VAL A 285 -4.60 6.11 21.48
C VAL A 285 -4.41 5.93 19.97
N LEU A 286 -4.29 4.69 19.50
CA LEU A 286 -4.17 4.37 18.07
C LEU A 286 -5.36 4.93 17.28
N LYS A 287 -6.59 4.61 17.72
CA LYS A 287 -7.82 5.14 17.11
C LYS A 287 -7.82 6.68 17.12
N GLY A 288 -7.44 7.30 18.24
CA GLY A 288 -7.40 8.75 18.35
C GLY A 288 -6.48 9.41 17.32
N ILE A 289 -5.25 8.91 17.16
CA ILE A 289 -4.27 9.44 16.19
C ILE A 289 -4.79 9.25 14.76
N ILE A 290 -5.13 8.01 14.39
CA ILE A 290 -5.60 7.67 13.04
C ILE A 290 -6.83 8.51 12.67
N THR A 291 -7.84 8.55 13.52
CA THR A 291 -9.09 9.26 13.23
C THR A 291 -8.87 10.76 13.10
N ARG A 292 -8.12 11.41 14.01
CA ARG A 292 -7.85 12.86 13.89
C ARG A 292 -7.04 13.17 12.63
N HIS A 293 -6.09 12.31 12.29
CA HIS A 293 -5.27 12.47 11.10
C HIS A 293 -6.09 12.39 9.81
N LEU A 294 -6.97 11.39 9.69
CA LEU A 294 -7.89 11.28 8.57
C LEU A 294 -8.85 12.47 8.50
N ILE A 295 -9.40 12.92 9.64
CA ILE A 295 -10.27 14.11 9.69
C ILE A 295 -9.51 15.35 9.19
N TYR A 296 -8.27 15.56 9.62
CA TYR A 296 -7.46 16.70 9.19
C TYR A 296 -7.33 16.72 7.66
N TRP A 297 -6.88 15.63 7.06
CA TRP A 297 -6.67 15.56 5.61
C TRP A 297 -7.97 15.59 4.80
N LEU A 298 -9.02 14.88 5.23
CA LEU A 298 -10.29 14.82 4.50
C LEU A 298 -11.06 16.16 4.51
N ASN A 299 -10.66 17.10 5.36
CA ASN A 299 -11.19 18.48 5.38
C ASN A 299 -10.35 19.47 4.57
N LEU A 300 -9.23 19.04 3.97
CA LEU A 300 -8.44 19.83 3.05
C LEU A 300 -8.89 19.61 1.60
N PRO A 301 -8.65 20.56 0.68
CA PRO A 301 -9.04 20.45 -0.72
C PRO A 301 -8.13 19.49 -1.51
N ILE A 302 -8.09 18.21 -1.14
CA ILE A 302 -7.18 17.20 -1.70
C ILE A 302 -7.79 16.39 -2.86
N PHE A 303 -9.05 16.66 -3.19
CA PHE A 303 -9.79 16.02 -4.27
C PHE A 303 -10.01 16.98 -5.44
N ASP A 304 -10.01 16.45 -6.67
CA ASP A 304 -10.37 17.21 -7.88
C ASP A 304 -11.90 17.31 -8.07
N ASN A 305 -12.31 17.79 -9.24
CA ASN A 305 -13.73 17.95 -9.59
C ASN A 305 -14.45 16.63 -9.85
N ALA A 306 -13.73 15.55 -10.17
CA ALA A 306 -14.28 14.20 -10.29
C ALA A 306 -14.35 13.48 -8.93
N GLY A 307 -13.76 14.06 -7.88
CA GLY A 307 -13.66 13.44 -6.56
C GLY A 307 -12.46 12.52 -6.40
N LEU A 308 -11.46 12.62 -7.28
CA LEU A 308 -10.24 11.83 -7.26
C LEU A 308 -9.18 12.48 -6.37
N LEU A 309 -8.39 11.68 -5.65
CA LEU A 309 -7.23 12.20 -4.91
C LEU A 309 -6.22 12.80 -5.89
N THR A 310 -5.70 13.97 -5.55
CA THR A 310 -4.79 14.73 -6.41
C THR A 310 -3.33 14.60 -6.00
N ILE A 311 -2.41 14.82 -6.94
CA ILE A 311 -1.00 15.08 -6.64
C ILE A 311 -0.88 16.46 -5.97
N GLY A 312 -0.18 16.50 -4.84
CA GLY A 312 0.02 17.72 -4.05
C GLY A 312 0.12 17.41 -2.57
N TYR A 313 -0.05 18.41 -1.71
CA TYR A 313 -0.03 18.22 -0.26
C TYR A 313 -1.37 18.60 0.37
N GLY A 314 -1.52 19.82 0.91
CA GLY A 314 -2.80 20.32 1.42
C GLY A 314 -3.82 20.71 0.35
N TYR A 315 -3.41 20.77 -0.91
CA TYR A 315 -4.21 21.10 -2.08
C TYR A 315 -3.50 20.58 -3.35
N PRO A 316 -4.15 20.56 -4.53
CA PRO A 316 -3.53 20.09 -5.75
C PRO A 316 -2.40 21.03 -6.14
N ASN A 317 -1.17 20.51 -6.24
CA ASN A 317 0.00 21.30 -6.56
C ASN A 317 1.09 20.42 -7.17
N LEU A 318 1.26 20.49 -8.49
CA LEU A 318 2.28 19.73 -9.21
C LEU A 318 3.72 20.15 -8.86
N GLN A 319 3.94 21.33 -8.26
CA GLN A 319 5.28 21.69 -7.76
C GLN A 319 5.71 20.84 -6.55
N MET A 320 4.75 20.16 -5.91
CA MET A 320 5.01 19.20 -4.83
C MET A 320 5.16 17.77 -5.36
N SER A 321 5.12 17.54 -6.67
CA SER A 321 5.26 16.18 -7.21
C SER A 321 6.71 15.73 -7.16
N GLU A 322 6.92 14.45 -6.89
CA GLU A 322 8.19 13.77 -7.15
C GLU A 322 8.18 13.10 -8.53
N SER A 323 9.37 12.81 -9.05
CA SER A 323 9.55 12.18 -10.39
C SER A 323 8.83 10.84 -10.57
N TYR A 324 8.41 10.18 -9.48
CA TYR A 324 7.68 8.92 -9.48
C TYR A 324 6.17 9.09 -9.25
N ASN A 325 5.66 10.32 -9.07
CA ASN A 325 4.23 10.51 -8.90
C ASN A 325 3.50 10.51 -10.24
N ALA A 326 2.60 9.54 -10.40
CA ALA A 326 1.62 9.49 -11.47
C ALA A 326 0.21 9.78 -10.92
N PRO A 327 -0.82 9.95 -11.78
CA PRO A 327 -2.18 10.28 -11.36
C PRO A 327 -2.76 9.35 -10.29
N GLY A 328 -2.43 8.05 -10.34
CA GLY A 328 -2.89 7.06 -9.37
C GLY A 328 -2.11 7.02 -8.05
N SER A 329 -0.92 7.63 -8.00
CA SER A 329 -0.02 7.52 -6.84
C SER A 329 -0.66 7.96 -5.51
N PRO A 330 -1.46 9.05 -5.42
CA PRO A 330 -2.08 9.46 -4.15
C PRO A 330 -2.91 8.37 -3.45
N TYR A 331 -3.39 7.35 -4.19
CA TYR A 331 -4.16 6.23 -3.62
C TYR A 331 -3.31 5.21 -2.86
N TRP A 332 -1.98 5.24 -2.97
CA TRP A 332 -1.11 4.44 -2.10
C TRP A 332 -1.23 4.85 -0.63
N ALA A 333 -1.82 6.02 -0.36
CA ALA A 333 -2.01 6.53 1.00
C ALA A 333 -3.10 5.79 1.81
N LEU A 334 -3.93 4.96 1.18
CA LEU A 334 -5.18 4.44 1.76
C LEU A 334 -5.01 3.42 2.88
#